data_AF-A0A1Y1WFQ5-F1
#
_entry.id   AF-A0A1Y1WFQ5-F1
#
_cell.length_a   1.000
_cell.length_b   1.000
_cell.length_c   1.000
_cell.angle_alpha   90.00
_cell.angle_beta   90.00
_cell.angle_gamma   90.00
#
_symmetry.space_group_name_H-M   'P 1'
#
loop_
_entity.id
_entity.type
_entity.pdbx_description
1 polymer ?
#
loop_
_entity_poly.entity_id
_entity_poly.type
_entity_poly.pdbx_seq_one_letter_code
_entity_poly.pdbx_strand_id
1 'polypeptide(L)'
;MDQTLDEVNKHCGEHVQAYASCVDGHEQTWKVDCLELRKALTKCTDENVTLMKMVRMSCQPTIDKYQACLNKNSDNPAVCIDSLRDLYECTESVGEMMEKMNKLKQRAQEPAVASE
;
A
#
# COMPACT_ATOMS: atom_id res chain seq x y z
N MET A 1 -3.12 9.66 -4.12
CA MET A 1 -2.97 8.24 -4.51
C MET A 1 -2.18 8.05 -5.81
N ASP A 2 -2.36 8.88 -6.84
CA ASP A 2 -1.67 8.75 -8.14
C ASP A 2 -0.12 8.71 -8.04
N GLN A 3 0.48 9.58 -7.22
CA GLN A 3 1.93 9.63 -7.03
C GLN A 3 2.52 8.37 -6.38
N THR A 4 1.74 7.65 -5.58
CA THR A 4 2.20 6.42 -4.93
C THR A 4 2.32 5.28 -5.93
N LEU A 5 1.39 5.22 -6.89
CA LEU A 5 1.42 4.22 -7.96
C LEU A 5 2.60 4.45 -8.91
N ASP A 6 2.93 5.71 -9.20
CA ASP A 6 4.11 6.06 -9.98
C ASP A 6 5.42 5.59 -9.30
N GLU A 7 5.57 5.85 -8.00
CA GLU A 7 6.75 5.38 -7.25
C GLU A 7 6.79 3.85 -7.14
N VAL A 8 5.64 3.17 -6.97
CA VAL A 8 5.59 1.70 -7.02
C VAL A 8 6.03 1.19 -8.39
N ASN A 9 5.54 1.78 -9.48
CA ASN A 9 5.91 1.36 -10.83
C ASN A 9 7.39 1.60 -11.12
N LYS A 10 7.91 2.75 -10.68
CA LYS A 10 9.32 3.14 -10.86
C LYS A 10 10.30 2.22 -10.13
N HIS A 11 10.01 1.84 -8.88
CA HIS A 11 10.92 1.03 -8.07
C HIS A 11 10.62 -0.47 -8.12
N CYS A 12 9.37 -0.86 -8.38
CA CYS A 12 8.88 -2.22 -8.27
C CYS A 12 8.14 -2.73 -9.51
N GLY A 13 8.21 -2.03 -10.65
CA GLY A 13 7.48 -2.38 -11.87
C GLY A 13 7.67 -3.82 -12.35
N GLU A 14 8.90 -4.36 -12.27
CA GLU A 14 9.17 -5.76 -12.63
C GLU A 14 8.40 -6.75 -11.73
N HIS A 15 8.29 -6.46 -10.44
CA HIS A 15 7.54 -7.28 -9.49
C HIS A 15 6.03 -7.18 -9.73
N VAL A 16 5.54 -5.98 -10.08
CA VAL A 16 4.14 -5.75 -10.47
C VAL A 16 3.79 -6.58 -11.70
N GLN A 17 4.61 -6.50 -12.75
CA GLN A 17 4.39 -7.22 -14.00
C GLN A 17 4.43 -8.75 -13.80
N ALA A 18 5.42 -9.26 -13.06
CA ALA A 18 5.54 -10.68 -12.79
C ALA A 18 4.34 -11.22 -12.00
N TYR A 19 3.90 -10.49 -10.96
CA TYR A 19 2.73 -10.88 -10.19
C TYR A 19 1.44 -10.82 -11.03
N ALA A 20 1.23 -9.74 -11.79
CA ALA A 20 0.06 -9.60 -12.67
C ALA A 20 -0.01 -10.73 -13.72
N SER A 21 1.12 -11.06 -14.35
CA SER A 21 1.19 -12.16 -15.33
C SER A 21 0.87 -13.52 -14.71
N CYS A 22 1.27 -13.74 -13.45
CA CYS A 22 0.92 -14.96 -12.74
C CYS A 22 -0.58 -15.04 -12.43
N VAL A 23 -1.20 -13.94 -11.99
CA VAL A 23 -2.63 -13.87 -11.68
C VAL A 23 -3.47 -14.14 -12.92
N ASP A 24 -3.09 -13.55 -14.06
CA ASP A 24 -3.74 -13.76 -15.36
C ASP A 24 -3.72 -15.25 -15.77
N GLY A 25 -2.59 -15.94 -15.52
CA GLY A 25 -2.45 -17.38 -15.79
C GLY A 25 -3.14 -18.31 -14.78
N HIS A 26 -3.60 -17.82 -13.63
CA HIS A 26 -4.12 -18.63 -12.52
C HIS A 26 -5.40 -18.05 -11.89
N GLU A 27 -6.39 -17.69 -12.70
CA GLU A 27 -7.59 -16.94 -12.27
C GLU A 27 -8.30 -17.52 -11.03
N GLN A 28 -8.31 -18.85 -10.86
CA GLN A 28 -8.97 -19.52 -9.73
C GLN A 28 -8.04 -19.82 -8.55
N THR A 29 -6.73 -19.91 -8.77
CA THR A 29 -5.75 -20.45 -7.81
C THR A 29 -4.60 -19.49 -7.49
N TRP A 30 -4.61 -18.28 -8.07
CA TRP A 30 -3.55 -17.26 -7.93
C TRP A 30 -3.19 -16.93 -6.47
N LYS A 31 -4.15 -17.03 -5.53
CA LYS A 31 -3.90 -16.78 -4.10
C LYS A 31 -2.81 -17.69 -3.54
N VAL A 32 -2.71 -18.91 -4.07
CA VAL A 32 -1.72 -19.92 -3.69
C VAL A 32 -0.57 -19.91 -4.69
N ASP A 33 -0.85 -20.00 -5.98
CA ASP A 33 0.18 -20.17 -7.02
C ASP A 33 1.09 -18.94 -7.17
N CYS A 34 0.55 -17.75 -6.92
CA CYS A 34 1.29 -16.49 -7.04
C CYS A 34 1.75 -15.94 -5.68
N LEU A 35 1.70 -16.74 -4.61
CA LEU A 35 2.01 -16.30 -3.25
C LEU A 35 3.42 -15.72 -3.12
N GLU A 36 4.42 -16.35 -3.72
CA GLU A 36 5.81 -15.91 -3.64
C GLU A 36 6.04 -14.59 -4.40
N LEU A 37 5.40 -14.44 -5.57
CA LEU A 37 5.42 -13.19 -6.33
C LEU A 37 4.73 -12.06 -5.56
N ARG A 38 3.61 -12.35 -4.89
CA ARG A 38 2.93 -11.40 -4.01
C ARG A 38 3.85 -10.94 -2.88
N LYS A 39 4.53 -11.88 -2.20
CA LYS A 39 5.49 -11.57 -1.12
C LYS A 39 6.65 -10.71 -1.64
N ALA A 40 7.20 -11.04 -2.81
CA ALA A 40 8.28 -10.29 -3.43
C ALA A 40 7.86 -8.86 -3.74
N LEU A 41 6.68 -8.67 -4.33
CA LEU A 41 6.10 -7.35 -4.58
C LEU A 41 5.88 -6.57 -3.27
N THR A 42 5.27 -7.20 -2.26
CA THR A 42 5.08 -6.57 -0.94
C THR A 42 6.41 -6.12 -0.33
N LYS A 43 7.44 -6.98 -0.38
CA LYS A 43 8.77 -6.65 0.12
C LYS A 43 9.37 -5.44 -0.62
N CYS A 44 9.32 -5.44 -1.96
CA CYS A 44 9.82 -4.31 -2.75
C CYS A 44 9.13 -3.00 -2.37
N THR A 45 7.80 -3.01 -2.24
CA THR A 45 7.03 -1.81 -1.88
C THR A 45 7.33 -1.32 -0.47
N ASP A 46 7.56 -2.22 0.49
CA ASP A 46 7.95 -1.89 1.85
C ASP A 46 9.34 -1.25 1.93
N GLU A 47 10.27 -1.71 1.11
CA GLU A 47 11.66 -1.24 1.11
C GLU A 47 11.81 0.10 0.39
N ASN A 48 11.04 0.34 -0.68
CA ASN A 48 11.26 1.48 -1.59
C ASN A 48 10.17 2.55 -1.54
N VAL A 49 8.95 2.23 -1.09
CA VAL A 49 7.81 3.17 -1.10
C VAL A 49 7.38 3.47 0.32
N THR A 50 7.98 4.52 0.90
CA THR A 50 7.80 4.88 2.32
C THR A 50 6.34 4.99 2.74
N LEU A 51 5.46 5.56 1.89
CA LEU A 51 4.03 5.66 2.20
C LEU A 51 3.38 4.28 2.34
N MET A 52 3.69 3.32 1.48
CA MET A 52 3.15 1.96 1.56
C MET A 52 3.61 1.25 2.83
N LYS A 53 4.89 1.40 3.19
CA LYS A 53 5.42 0.91 4.47
C LYS A 53 4.66 1.50 5.67
N MET A 54 4.44 2.81 5.67
CA MET A 54 3.72 3.49 6.75
C MET A 54 2.26 3.05 6.84
N VAL A 55 1.57 2.94 5.71
CA VAL A 55 0.19 2.43 5.66
C VAL A 55 0.14 1.01 6.23
N ARG A 56 1.04 0.11 5.81
CA ARG A 56 1.06 -1.26 6.33
C ARG A 56 1.27 -1.29 7.84
N MET A 57 2.23 -0.52 8.36
CA MET A 57 2.52 -0.50 9.80
C MET A 57 1.39 0.15 10.63
N SER A 58 0.86 1.28 10.19
CA SER A 58 -0.16 2.04 10.91
C SER A 58 -1.56 1.43 10.79
N CYS A 59 -1.87 0.80 9.66
CA CYS A 59 -3.18 0.23 9.36
C CYS A 59 -3.23 -1.29 9.50
N GLN A 60 -2.19 -1.94 10.05
CA GLN A 60 -2.19 -3.39 10.29
C GLN A 60 -3.49 -3.92 10.95
N PRO A 61 -4.06 -3.30 12.00
CA PRO A 61 -5.31 -3.81 12.60
C PRO A 61 -6.52 -3.74 11.66
N THR A 62 -6.65 -2.71 10.83
CA THR A 62 -7.75 -2.61 9.85
C THR A 62 -7.52 -3.52 8.65
N ILE A 63 -6.26 -3.72 8.23
CA ILE A 63 -5.85 -4.71 7.24
C ILE A 63 -6.26 -6.12 7.71
N ASP A 64 -5.90 -6.49 8.94
CA ASP A 64 -6.19 -7.81 9.51
C ASP A 64 -7.70 -8.04 9.61
N LYS A 65 -8.46 -7.02 10.02
CA LYS A 65 -9.93 -7.07 10.08
C LYS A 65 -10.55 -7.32 8.71
N TYR A 66 -10.10 -6.60 7.69
CA TYR A 66 -10.58 -6.76 6.32
C TYR A 66 -10.21 -8.13 5.74
N GLN A 67 -8.96 -8.57 5.92
CA GLN A 67 -8.51 -9.91 5.50
C GLN A 67 -9.29 -11.03 6.19
N ALA A 68 -9.51 -10.92 7.50
CA ALA A 68 -10.31 -11.89 8.25
C ALA A 68 -11.75 -11.95 7.73
N CYS A 69 -12.34 -10.82 7.36
CA CYS A 69 -13.67 -10.79 6.74
C CYS A 69 -13.67 -11.50 5.37
N LEU A 70 -12.71 -11.19 4.50
CA LEU A 70 -12.59 -11.82 3.18
C LEU A 70 -12.39 -13.33 3.27
N ASN A 71 -11.56 -13.79 4.20
CA ASN A 71 -11.32 -15.22 4.40
C ASN A 71 -12.59 -15.95 4.85
N LYS A 72 -13.43 -15.31 5.68
CA LYS A 72 -14.70 -15.88 6.15
C LYS A 72 -15.83 -15.80 5.11
N ASN A 73 -15.78 -14.83 4.19
CA ASN A 73 -16.86 -14.53 3.25
C ASN A 73 -16.36 -14.57 1.79
N SER A 74 -15.62 -15.63 1.44
CA SER A 74 -15.00 -15.75 0.10
C SER A 74 -16.02 -15.74 -1.04
N ASP A 75 -17.22 -16.30 -0.82
CA ASP A 75 -18.31 -16.34 -1.79
C ASP A 75 -19.11 -15.02 -1.88
N ASN A 76 -19.04 -14.17 -0.85
CA ASN A 76 -19.76 -12.91 -0.81
C ASN A 76 -18.91 -11.79 -0.17
N PRO A 77 -17.84 -11.33 -0.85
CA PRO A 77 -16.93 -10.32 -0.31
C PRO A 77 -17.60 -8.95 -0.08
N ALA A 78 -18.77 -8.69 -0.67
CA ALA A 78 -19.50 -7.43 -0.51
C ALA A 78 -19.90 -7.13 0.95
N VAL A 79 -20.06 -8.16 1.79
CA VAL A 79 -20.35 -7.98 3.23
C VAL A 79 -19.19 -7.35 4.01
N CYS A 80 -17.99 -7.33 3.42
CA CYS A 80 -16.79 -6.77 4.03
C CYS A 80 -16.62 -5.27 3.76
N ILE A 81 -17.60 -4.60 3.16
CA ILE A 81 -17.53 -3.19 2.79
C ILE A 81 -17.24 -2.27 3.98
N ASP A 82 -17.77 -2.56 5.16
CA ASP A 82 -17.48 -1.78 6.37
C ASP A 82 -16.00 -1.90 6.78
N SER A 83 -15.42 -3.10 6.71
CA SER A 83 -14.00 -3.29 7.03
C SER A 83 -13.09 -2.67 5.96
N LEU A 84 -13.55 -2.63 4.70
CA LEU A 84 -12.86 -1.92 3.63
C LEU A 84 -12.89 -0.41 3.85
N ARG A 85 -14.02 0.14 4.31
CA ARG A 85 -14.15 1.56 4.67
C ARG A 85 -13.19 1.92 5.80
N ASP A 86 -13.14 1.13 6.88
CA ASP A 86 -12.19 1.37 7.98
C ASP A 86 -10.73 1.39 7.50
N LEU A 87 -10.39 0.48 6.57
CA LEU A 87 -9.06 0.42 5.96
C LEU A 87 -8.77 1.65 5.08
N TYR A 88 -9.75 2.10 4.30
CA TYR A 88 -9.66 3.30 3.50
C TYR A 88 -9.40 4.54 4.37
N GLU A 89 -10.19 4.73 5.42
CA GLU A 89 -10.05 5.88 6.34
C GLU A 89 -8.67 5.89 7.02
N CYS A 90 -8.16 4.72 7.41
CA CYS A 90 -6.81 4.63 7.95
C CYS A 90 -5.75 5.03 6.90
N THR A 91 -5.89 4.57 5.66
CA THR A 91 -4.96 4.86 4.56
C THR A 91 -4.91 6.36 4.26
N GLU A 92 -6.07 7.02 4.21
CA GLU A 92 -6.18 8.47 4.00
C GLU A 92 -5.50 9.24 5.14
N SER A 93 -5.77 8.87 6.40
CA SER A 93 -5.17 9.50 7.58
C SER A 93 -3.64 9.43 7.57
N VAL A 94 -3.07 8.26 7.21
CA VAL A 94 -1.62 8.09 7.06
C VAL A 94 -1.07 8.93 5.90
N GLY A 95 -1.79 9.00 4.78
CA GLY A 95 -1.44 9.85 3.64
C GLY A 95 -1.35 11.33 4.02
N GLU A 96 -2.37 11.86 4.69
CA GLU A 96 -2.39 13.23 5.18
C GLU A 96 -1.26 13.51 6.19
N MET A 97 -1.02 12.57 7.11
CA MET A 97 0.08 12.67 8.07
C MET A 97 1.43 12.78 7.37
N MET A 98 1.68 11.90 6.38
CA MET A 98 2.91 11.88 5.61
C MET A 98 3.11 13.16 4.80
N GLU A 99 2.04 13.67 4.18
CA GLU A 99 2.09 14.94 3.45
C GLU A 99 2.46 16.10 4.40
N LYS A 100 1.83 16.18 5.58
CA LYS A 100 2.15 17.18 6.61
C LYS A 100 3.61 17.06 7.06
N MET A 101 4.10 15.85 7.31
CA MET A 101 5.50 15.61 7.68
C MET A 101 6.47 16.03 6.58
N ASN A 102 6.18 15.75 5.32
CA ASN A 102 7.01 16.17 4.19
C ASN A 102 7.07 17.69 4.07
N LYS A 103 5.94 18.39 4.21
CA LYS A 103 5.90 19.88 4.24
C LYS A 103 6.73 20.44 5.40
N LEU A 104 6.66 19.84 6.59
CA LEU A 104 7.47 20.27 7.73
C LEU A 104 8.98 20.07 7.49
N LYS A 105 9.38 18.93 6.91
CA LYS A 105 10.78 18.66 6.55
C LYS A 105 11.30 19.64 5.51
N GLN A 106 10.49 19.97 4.49
CA GLN A 106 10.85 20.96 3.47
C GLN A 106 11.09 22.35 4.09
N ARG A 107 10.20 22.80 4.97
CA ARG A 107 10.34 24.09 5.67
C ARG A 107 11.55 24.13 6.63
N ALA A 108 11.93 22.99 7.19
CA ALA A 108 13.12 22.88 8.04
C ALA A 108 14.44 22.76 7.25
N GLN A 109 14.36 22.47 5.94
CA GLN A 109 15.51 22.34 5.03
C GLN A 109 15.72 23.59 4.16
N GLU A 110 14.82 24.58 4.22
CA GLU A 110 15.09 25.91 3.66
C GLU A 110 16.27 26.55 4.42
N PRO A 111 17.41 26.81 3.77
CA PRO A 111 18.48 27.57 4.41
C PRO A 111 17.94 28.95 4.79
N ALA A 112 18.37 29.46 5.94
CA ALA A 112 18.17 30.84 6.34
C ALA A 112 18.87 31.78 5.35
N VAL A 113 18.29 31.97 4.16
CA VAL A 113 18.65 33.04 3.23
C VAL A 113 17.82 34.24 3.64
N ALA A 114 18.30 34.89 4.68
CA ALA A 114 18.01 36.29 4.95
C ALA A 114 19.36 36.94 5.30
N SER A 115 20.14 37.19 4.24
CA SER A 115 21.19 38.20 4.20
C SER A 115 20.62 39.55 4.65
N GLU A 116 21.29 40.20 5.61
CA GLU A 116 22.08 41.45 5.44
C GLU A 116 21.23 42.71 5.20
#